data_AF-F9VPJ4-F1
#
_entry.id   AF-F9VPJ4-F1
#
_cell.length_a   1.000
_cell.length_b   1.000
_cell.length_c   1.000
_cell.angle_alpha   90.00
_cell.angle_beta   90.00
_cell.angle_gamma   90.00
#
_symmetry.space_group_name_H-M   'P 1'
#
loop_
_entity.id
_entity.type
_entity.pdbx_description
1 polymer ?
#
loop_
_entity_poly.entity_id
_entity_poly.type
_entity_poly.pdbx_seq_one_letter_code
_entity_poly.pdbx_strand_id
1 'polypeptide(L)'
;MKGKPYLEIDDKELRIALDTASDIAQKFEKDNKRPIPLNANDKKVMEKILKCFNFSSSDPISYVLKNFNIEQSKECYVDNVPSFIKPEYYEFVRIPGKPGGQKMSVKVDSRYVILAIAGWLFSRIGYARVGGETIGVNVFTLTKSMLYNTYGQFSGVKPETAFIFLLADRVIKSGSNISSARVYLMSDAGGQNPTVILGGFSIDFSKLLEKKELIDDDLIRLAQDATNDQSPTNDFSARIVELVYEVIGGAKRVEDLVYLANRYVSMEITNAKEFCKNNRIYCTAYYYSQKLLSEIGW
;
A
#
# COMPACT_ATOMS: atom_id res chain seq x y z
N MET A 1 -39.36 6.96 -14.46
CA MET A 1 -38.38 6.19 -15.25
C MET A 1 -37.58 5.30 -14.33
N LYS A 2 -37.76 3.98 -14.39
CA LYS A 2 -36.94 2.98 -13.68
C LYS A 2 -35.69 2.72 -14.52
N GLY A 3 -34.71 3.62 -14.46
CA GLY A 3 -33.39 3.38 -15.02
C GLY A 3 -32.53 2.80 -13.92
N LYS A 4 -32.18 1.53 -14.02
CA LYS A 4 -31.09 0.95 -13.24
C LYS A 4 -29.78 1.45 -13.86
N PRO A 5 -28.97 2.29 -13.20
CA PRO A 5 -27.62 2.54 -13.67
C PRO A 5 -26.76 1.42 -13.08
N TYR A 6 -26.76 0.25 -13.71
CA TYR A 6 -25.72 -0.73 -13.40
C TYR A 6 -24.63 -0.55 -14.45
N LEU A 7 -23.42 -0.22 -13.98
CA LEU A 7 -22.22 -0.70 -14.64
C LEU A 7 -22.44 -2.19 -14.88
N GLU A 8 -22.55 -2.61 -16.15
CA GLU A 8 -22.41 -4.01 -16.51
C GLU A 8 -20.98 -4.41 -16.12
N ILE A 9 -20.86 -5.03 -14.95
CA ILE A 9 -19.64 -5.73 -14.59
C ILE A 9 -19.65 -6.98 -15.46
N ASP A 10 -18.66 -7.15 -16.33
CA ASP A 10 -18.49 -8.41 -17.07
C ASP A 10 -18.31 -9.53 -16.03
N ASP A 11 -19.26 -10.47 -16.00
CA ASP A 11 -19.29 -11.58 -15.05
C ASP A 11 -17.99 -12.40 -15.09
N LYS A 12 -17.30 -12.44 -16.23
CA LYS A 12 -15.99 -13.09 -16.36
C LYS A 12 -14.89 -12.34 -15.60
N GLU A 13 -14.82 -11.02 -15.74
CA GLU A 13 -13.84 -10.20 -15.03
C GLU A 13 -14.07 -10.25 -13.51
N LEU A 14 -15.35 -10.22 -13.10
CA LEU A 14 -15.72 -10.38 -11.70
C LEU A 14 -15.30 -11.74 -11.14
N ARG A 15 -15.55 -12.83 -11.87
CA ARG A 15 -15.12 -14.17 -11.45
C ARG A 15 -13.61 -14.26 -11.30
N ILE A 16 -12.85 -13.71 -12.26
CA ILE A 16 -11.38 -13.64 -12.19
C ILE A 16 -10.93 -12.86 -10.95
N ALA A 17 -11.58 -11.74 -10.64
CA ALA A 17 -11.28 -10.95 -9.45
C ALA A 17 -11.55 -11.75 -8.16
N LEU A 18 -12.70 -12.40 -8.04
CA LEU A 18 -13.04 -13.22 -6.88
C LEU A 18 -12.11 -14.43 -6.72
N ASP A 19 -11.70 -15.07 -7.82
CA ASP A 19 -10.72 -16.15 -7.81
C ASP A 19 -9.35 -15.67 -7.35
N THR A 20 -8.88 -14.54 -7.87
CA THR A 20 -7.60 -13.96 -7.46
C THR A 20 -7.62 -13.57 -5.98
N ALA A 21 -8.71 -12.95 -5.52
CA ALA A 21 -8.88 -12.62 -4.12
C ALA A 21 -8.96 -13.87 -3.22
N SER A 22 -9.60 -14.95 -3.69
CA SER A 22 -9.62 -16.24 -3.00
C SER A 22 -8.20 -16.80 -2.83
N ASP A 23 -7.37 -16.75 -3.89
CA ASP A 23 -5.98 -17.22 -3.85
C ASP A 23 -5.14 -16.39 -2.87
N ILE A 24 -5.35 -15.06 -2.83
CA ILE A 24 -4.71 -14.18 -1.85
C ILE A 24 -5.15 -14.60 -0.43
N ALA A 25 -6.45 -14.67 -0.16
CA ALA A 25 -6.98 -15.04 1.16
C ALA A 25 -6.46 -16.40 1.63
N GLN A 26 -6.36 -17.38 0.72
CA GLN A 26 -5.85 -18.71 1.05
C GLN A 26 -4.39 -18.67 1.52
N LYS A 27 -3.55 -17.80 0.96
CA LYS A 27 -2.16 -17.61 1.42
C LYS A 27 -2.12 -17.09 2.87
N PHE A 28 -2.96 -16.10 3.19
CA PHE A 28 -3.07 -15.61 4.56
C PHE A 28 -3.52 -16.70 5.53
N GLU A 29 -4.56 -17.45 5.17
CA GLU A 29 -5.10 -18.52 6.01
C GLU A 29 -4.08 -19.64 6.25
N LYS A 30 -3.32 -20.04 5.22
CA LYS A 30 -2.21 -21.02 5.34
C LYS A 30 -1.10 -20.55 6.29
N ASP A 31 -0.82 -19.25 6.30
CA ASP A 31 0.13 -18.62 7.21
C ASP A 31 -0.43 -18.39 8.64
N ASN A 32 -1.64 -18.87 8.96
CA ASN A 32 -2.37 -18.53 10.18
C ASN A 32 -2.59 -17.01 10.39
N LYS A 33 -2.61 -16.24 9.30
CA LYS A 33 -2.93 -14.81 9.30
C LYS A 33 -4.38 -14.61 8.92
N ARG A 34 -4.97 -13.51 9.40
CA ARG A 34 -6.36 -13.16 9.07
C ARG A 34 -6.39 -12.44 7.70
N PRO A 35 -7.20 -12.90 6.72
CA PRO A 35 -7.34 -12.22 5.43
C PRO A 35 -7.96 -10.82 5.56
N ILE A 36 -8.89 -10.66 6.51
CA ILE A 36 -9.58 -9.42 6.81
C ILE A 36 -9.53 -9.13 8.31
N PRO A 37 -9.32 -7.87 8.74
CA PRO A 37 -9.32 -7.51 10.15
C PRO A 37 -10.76 -7.35 10.64
N LEU A 38 -11.19 -8.26 11.53
CA LEU A 38 -12.52 -8.23 12.14
C LEU A 38 -12.42 -8.07 13.65
N ASN A 39 -13.08 -7.04 14.20
CA ASN A 39 -13.36 -6.97 15.64
C ASN A 39 -14.61 -7.80 16.00
N ALA A 40 -14.96 -7.83 17.29
CA ALA A 40 -16.12 -8.58 17.78
C ALA A 40 -17.46 -8.14 17.16
N ASN A 41 -17.62 -6.85 16.81
CA ASN A 41 -18.84 -6.35 16.17
C ASN A 41 -18.87 -6.69 14.68
N ASP A 42 -17.72 -6.61 14.00
CA ASP A 42 -17.57 -6.95 12.59
C ASP A 42 -17.89 -8.43 12.36
N LYS A 43 -17.48 -9.32 13.27
CA LYS A 43 -17.82 -10.75 13.22
C LYS A 43 -19.33 -11.00 13.18
N LYS A 44 -20.10 -10.32 14.04
CA LYS A 44 -21.57 -10.44 14.06
C LYS A 44 -22.21 -9.97 12.75
N VAL A 45 -21.65 -8.94 12.12
CA VAL A 45 -22.11 -8.45 10.82
C VAL A 45 -21.77 -9.47 9.73
N MET A 46 -20.53 -9.97 9.71
CA MET A 46 -20.09 -11.01 8.78
C MET A 46 -20.91 -12.29 8.88
N GLU A 47 -21.25 -12.75 10.09
CA GLU A 47 -22.13 -13.91 10.30
C GLU A 47 -23.50 -13.75 9.61
N LYS A 48 -24.08 -12.55 9.63
CA LYS A 48 -25.35 -12.26 8.95
C LYS A 48 -25.18 -12.28 7.43
N ILE A 49 -24.10 -11.70 6.93
CA ILE A 49 -23.78 -11.66 5.49
C ILE A 49 -23.57 -13.07 4.95
N LEU A 50 -22.78 -13.90 5.63
CA LEU A 50 -22.50 -15.28 5.22
C LEU A 50 -23.78 -16.13 5.19
N LYS A 51 -24.64 -15.98 6.21
CA LYS A 51 -25.95 -16.66 6.24
C LYS A 51 -26.85 -16.28 5.06
N CYS A 52 -26.79 -15.05 4.56
CA CYS A 52 -27.56 -14.63 3.39
C CYS A 52 -27.21 -15.41 2.12
N PHE A 53 -26.00 -15.95 2.05
CA PHE A 53 -25.51 -16.72 0.91
C PHE A 53 -25.27 -18.20 1.26
N ASN A 54 -25.90 -18.69 2.34
CA ASN A 54 -25.80 -20.07 2.82
C ASN A 54 -24.37 -20.54 3.16
N PHE A 55 -23.49 -19.63 3.54
CA PHE A 55 -22.18 -19.96 4.11
C PHE A 55 -22.24 -20.08 5.63
N SER A 56 -21.41 -20.95 6.19
CA SER A 56 -21.18 -21.03 7.64
C SER A 56 -20.31 -19.86 8.10
N SER A 57 -20.51 -19.42 9.34
CA SER A 57 -19.65 -18.42 9.98
C SER A 57 -18.21 -18.91 10.21
N SER A 58 -17.99 -20.22 10.15
CA SER A 58 -16.67 -20.85 10.26
C SER A 58 -15.98 -21.03 8.91
N ASP A 59 -16.66 -20.75 7.79
CA ASP A 59 -16.09 -20.96 6.47
C ASP A 59 -14.91 -20.01 6.23
N PRO A 60 -13.78 -20.50 5.67
CA PRO A 60 -12.67 -19.65 5.29
C PRO A 60 -13.10 -18.59 4.27
N ILE A 61 -12.49 -17.40 4.34
CA ILE A 61 -12.78 -16.31 3.40
C ILE A 61 -12.39 -16.72 1.99
N SER A 62 -11.30 -17.48 1.83
CA SER A 62 -10.93 -18.04 0.53
C SER A 62 -12.03 -18.91 -0.08
N TYR A 63 -12.66 -19.76 0.74
CA TYR A 63 -13.77 -20.62 0.32
C TYR A 63 -15.02 -19.80 -0.07
N VAL A 64 -15.37 -18.79 0.73
CA VAL A 64 -16.49 -17.90 0.45
C VAL A 64 -16.29 -17.19 -0.89
N LEU A 65 -15.12 -16.58 -1.13
CA LEU A 65 -14.82 -15.89 -2.40
C LEU A 65 -14.80 -16.84 -3.60
N LYS A 66 -14.35 -18.09 -3.40
CA LYS A 66 -14.31 -19.09 -4.47
C LYS A 66 -15.71 -19.50 -4.92
N ASN A 67 -16.63 -19.69 -3.97
CA ASN A 67 -17.95 -20.27 -4.23
C ASN A 67 -19.07 -19.23 -4.31
N PHE A 68 -18.80 -17.96 -4.02
CA PHE A 68 -19.79 -16.89 -4.17
C PHE A 68 -20.16 -16.69 -5.65
N ASN A 69 -21.47 -16.72 -5.92
CA ASN A 69 -22.06 -16.47 -7.23
C ASN A 69 -23.09 -15.33 -7.12
N ILE A 70 -22.83 -14.22 -7.80
CA ILE A 70 -23.66 -13.03 -7.72
C ILE A 70 -25.04 -13.22 -8.38
N GLU A 71 -25.12 -13.98 -9.47
CA GLU A 71 -26.36 -14.19 -10.23
C GLU A 71 -27.36 -15.06 -9.48
N GLN A 72 -26.85 -16.06 -8.75
CA GLN A 72 -27.67 -16.99 -7.96
C GLN A 72 -27.98 -16.45 -6.57
N SER A 73 -27.32 -15.36 -6.17
CA SER A 73 -27.51 -14.74 -4.86
C SER A 73 -28.78 -13.88 -4.83
N LYS A 74 -29.67 -14.17 -3.86
CA LYS A 74 -30.83 -13.32 -3.59
C LYS A 74 -30.37 -12.02 -2.94
N GLU A 75 -31.10 -10.93 -3.18
CA GLU A 75 -30.82 -9.67 -2.52
C GLU A 75 -30.99 -9.83 -1.00
N CYS A 76 -29.93 -9.48 -0.26
CA CYS A 76 -29.94 -9.42 1.18
C CYS A 76 -29.28 -8.11 1.60
N TYR A 77 -29.83 -7.44 2.61
CA TYR A 77 -29.35 -6.16 3.09
C TYR A 77 -28.94 -6.26 4.56
N VAL A 78 -27.89 -5.54 4.91
CA VAL A 78 -27.43 -5.35 6.28
C VAL A 78 -27.42 -3.88 6.65
N ASP A 79 -27.79 -3.57 7.90
CA ASP A 79 -27.87 -2.19 8.40
C ASP A 79 -26.51 -1.59 8.79
N ASN A 80 -25.45 -2.42 8.76
CA ASN A 80 -24.07 -2.05 9.09
C ASN A 80 -23.10 -2.87 8.25
N VAL A 81 -21.89 -2.34 8.07
CA VAL A 81 -20.78 -3.00 7.36
C VAL A 81 -19.58 -3.21 8.30
N PRO A 82 -18.76 -4.25 8.04
CA PRO A 82 -17.49 -4.42 8.73
C PRO A 82 -16.59 -3.18 8.66
N SER A 83 -15.83 -2.95 9.74
CA SER A 83 -15.00 -1.75 9.88
C SER A 83 -13.90 -1.60 8.83
N PHE A 84 -13.41 -2.69 8.24
CA PHE A 84 -12.40 -2.66 7.18
C PHE A 84 -12.91 -2.08 5.85
N ILE A 85 -14.23 -1.98 5.66
CA ILE A 85 -14.86 -1.37 4.47
C ILE A 85 -15.06 0.14 4.66
N LYS A 86 -14.92 0.64 5.90
CA LYS A 86 -15.05 2.07 6.19
C LYS A 86 -14.17 2.97 5.33
N PRO A 87 -12.95 2.61 4.89
CA PRO A 87 -12.19 3.44 3.95
C PRO A 87 -12.94 3.72 2.65
N GLU A 88 -13.58 2.71 2.06
CA GLU A 88 -14.41 2.90 0.86
C GLU A 88 -15.57 3.86 1.16
N TYR A 89 -16.29 3.63 2.27
CA TYR A 89 -17.33 4.57 2.71
C TYR A 89 -16.76 5.96 3.03
N TYR A 90 -15.55 6.05 3.57
CA TYR A 90 -14.90 7.31 3.93
C TYR A 90 -14.74 8.19 2.70
N GLU A 91 -14.37 7.62 1.56
CA GLU A 91 -14.31 8.34 0.28
C GLU A 91 -15.68 8.81 -0.21
N PHE A 92 -16.74 8.06 0.05
CA PHE A 92 -18.10 8.43 -0.36
C PHE A 92 -18.75 9.50 0.54
N VAL A 93 -18.47 9.49 1.86
CA VAL A 93 -19.20 10.33 2.83
C VAL A 93 -18.35 11.41 3.50
N ARG A 94 -17.03 11.44 3.31
CA ARG A 94 -16.17 12.48 3.89
C ARG A 94 -15.15 13.00 2.88
N ILE A 95 -14.94 14.31 2.92
CA ILE A 95 -13.87 14.95 2.16
C ILE A 95 -12.57 14.69 2.94
N PRO A 96 -11.56 14.02 2.34
CA PRO A 96 -10.24 13.88 2.97
C PRO A 96 -9.71 15.23 3.45
N GLY A 97 -9.25 15.31 4.70
CA GLY A 97 -8.75 16.55 5.31
C GLY A 97 -9.80 17.43 6.00
N LYS A 98 -11.10 17.10 5.93
CA LYS A 98 -12.15 17.81 6.68
C LYS A 98 -12.52 17.07 7.98
N PRO A 99 -12.19 17.60 9.17
CA PRO A 99 -12.65 17.02 10.42
C PRO A 99 -14.17 17.14 10.56
N GLY A 100 -14.80 16.10 11.10
CA GLY A 100 -16.25 16.04 11.27
C GLY A 100 -17.01 15.47 10.06
N GLY A 101 -17.89 14.51 10.34
CA GLY A 101 -18.83 13.96 9.37
C GLY A 101 -19.85 13.08 10.11
N GLN A 102 -21.12 13.15 9.71
CA GLN A 102 -22.17 12.34 10.35
C GLN A 102 -21.93 10.86 10.06
N LYS A 103 -22.10 10.01 11.08
CA LYS A 103 -22.22 8.56 10.86
C LYS A 103 -23.56 8.34 10.18
N MET A 104 -23.57 7.98 8.90
CA MET A 104 -24.79 7.50 8.25
C MET A 104 -24.90 6.00 8.45
N SER A 105 -26.04 5.55 8.96
CA SER A 105 -26.45 4.16 8.79
C SER A 105 -27.00 4.03 7.38
N VAL A 106 -26.34 3.22 6.57
CA VAL A 106 -26.76 2.91 5.20
C VAL A 106 -27.12 1.44 5.19
N LYS A 107 -28.27 1.09 4.60
CA LYS A 107 -28.56 -0.30 4.26
C LYS A 107 -27.72 -0.68 3.06
N VAL A 108 -26.87 -1.68 3.24
CA VAL A 108 -25.91 -2.11 2.24
C VAL A 108 -26.29 -3.49 1.76
N ASP A 109 -26.26 -3.67 0.44
CA ASP A 109 -26.42 -4.98 -0.16
C ASP A 109 -25.26 -5.89 0.27
N SER A 110 -25.55 -7.03 0.85
CA SER A 110 -24.55 -8.01 1.30
C SER A 110 -23.62 -8.46 0.17
N ARG A 111 -24.05 -8.39 -1.10
CA ARG A 111 -23.20 -8.67 -2.27
C ARG A 111 -22.04 -7.68 -2.35
N TYR A 112 -22.31 -6.39 -2.10
CA TYR A 112 -21.27 -5.35 -2.05
C TYR A 112 -20.20 -5.67 -1.01
N VAL A 113 -20.60 -6.22 0.15
CA VAL A 113 -19.64 -6.56 1.21
C VAL A 113 -18.69 -7.68 0.76
N ILE A 114 -19.18 -8.68 0.03
CA ILE A 114 -18.31 -9.74 -0.53
C ILE A 114 -17.33 -9.15 -1.55
N LEU A 115 -17.77 -8.22 -2.40
CA LEU A 115 -16.90 -7.52 -3.35
C LEU A 115 -15.85 -6.65 -2.64
N ALA A 116 -16.24 -5.96 -1.57
CA ALA A 116 -15.33 -5.15 -0.76
C ALA A 116 -14.26 -6.00 -0.04
N ILE A 117 -14.53 -7.26 0.28
CA ILE A 117 -13.50 -8.20 0.76
C ILE A 117 -12.42 -8.40 -0.32
N ALA A 118 -12.83 -8.58 -1.58
CA ALA A 118 -11.86 -8.68 -2.68
C ALA A 118 -11.07 -7.37 -2.86
N GLY A 119 -11.75 -6.22 -2.81
CA GLY A 119 -11.10 -4.90 -2.85
C GLY A 119 -10.10 -4.67 -1.71
N TRP A 120 -10.43 -5.12 -0.50
CA TRP A 120 -9.51 -5.10 0.64
C TRP A 120 -8.25 -5.92 0.37
N LEU A 121 -8.40 -7.15 -0.13
CA LEU A 121 -7.28 -8.05 -0.41
C LEU A 121 -6.38 -7.53 -1.54
N PHE A 122 -6.96 -6.87 -2.55
CA PHE A 122 -6.18 -6.24 -3.62
C PHE A 122 -5.46 -4.97 -3.18
N SER A 123 -6.11 -4.14 -2.38
CA SER A 123 -5.53 -2.87 -1.93
C SER A 123 -4.46 -3.08 -0.86
N ARG A 124 -4.54 -4.15 -0.06
CA ARG A 124 -3.58 -4.42 1.01
C ARG A 124 -2.26 -4.93 0.44
N ILE A 125 -1.25 -4.07 0.40
CA ILE A 125 0.07 -4.41 -0.14
C ILE A 125 1.09 -4.72 0.96
N GLY A 126 0.73 -4.60 2.23
CA GLY A 126 1.62 -4.96 3.31
C GLY A 126 1.40 -4.21 4.60
N TYR A 127 2.48 -4.14 5.36
CA TYR A 127 2.53 -3.55 6.69
C TYR A 127 3.78 -2.68 6.83
N ALA A 128 3.71 -1.65 7.67
CA ALA A 128 4.85 -0.80 8.01
C ALA A 128 4.95 -0.61 9.52
N ARG A 129 6.14 -0.33 10.03
CA ARG A 129 6.35 0.03 11.44
C ARG A 129 6.31 1.55 11.59
N VAL A 130 5.52 2.05 12.53
CA VAL A 130 5.43 3.48 12.85
C VAL A 130 5.34 3.64 14.36
N GLY A 131 6.34 4.25 14.98
CA GLY A 131 6.33 4.53 16.42
C GLY A 131 6.16 3.26 17.28
N GLY A 132 6.75 2.14 16.84
CA GLY A 132 6.61 0.85 17.51
C GLY A 132 5.37 0.04 17.16
N GLU A 133 4.36 0.64 16.51
CA GLU A 133 3.15 -0.06 16.06
C GLU A 133 3.31 -0.61 14.64
N THR A 134 2.59 -1.69 14.33
CA THR A 134 2.48 -2.21 12.97
C THR A 134 1.18 -1.72 12.36
N ILE A 135 1.29 -0.95 11.28
CA ILE A 135 0.16 -0.38 10.55
C ILE A 135 0.04 -1.04 9.18
N GLY A 136 -1.18 -1.23 8.73
CA GLY A 136 -1.49 -1.70 7.40
C GLY A 136 -1.29 -0.63 6.34
N VAL A 137 -0.75 -1.03 5.19
CA VAL A 137 -0.56 -0.17 4.02
C VAL A 137 -1.52 -0.62 2.93
N ASN A 138 -2.50 0.22 2.62
CA ASN A 138 -3.48 -0.01 1.56
C ASN A 138 -3.27 1.00 0.43
N VAL A 139 -3.23 0.52 -0.80
CA VAL A 139 -3.01 1.32 -2.01
C VAL A 139 -4.16 1.14 -2.96
N PHE A 140 -4.83 2.24 -3.27
CA PHE A 140 -5.97 2.32 -4.17
C PHE A 140 -5.54 3.01 -5.46
N THR A 141 -5.87 2.40 -6.59
CA THR A 141 -5.41 2.83 -7.92
C THR A 141 -6.59 3.04 -8.83
N LEU A 142 -6.47 4.00 -9.76
CA LEU A 142 -7.50 4.24 -10.79
C LEU A 142 -7.42 3.25 -11.94
N THR A 143 -6.28 2.59 -12.11
CA THR A 143 -6.00 1.60 -13.15
C THR A 143 -5.80 0.22 -12.53
N LYS A 144 -5.85 -0.83 -13.38
CA LYS A 144 -5.59 -2.20 -12.97
C LYS A 144 -4.21 -2.32 -12.31
N SER A 145 -4.22 -2.82 -11.08
CA SER A 145 -3.03 -3.00 -10.25
C SER A 145 -2.81 -4.47 -9.94
N MET A 146 -1.54 -4.89 -9.98
CA MET A 146 -1.06 -6.19 -9.52
C MET A 146 -0.19 -6.05 -8.27
N LEU A 147 -0.28 -4.91 -7.55
CA LEU A 147 0.55 -4.63 -6.38
C LEU A 147 0.39 -5.67 -5.26
N TYR A 148 -0.73 -6.37 -5.18
CA TYR A 148 -0.93 -7.48 -4.25
C TYR A 148 0.12 -8.60 -4.42
N ASN A 149 0.75 -8.74 -5.60
CA ASN A 149 1.86 -9.67 -5.81
C ASN A 149 3.15 -9.27 -5.08
N THR A 150 3.25 -8.00 -4.70
CA THR A 150 4.39 -7.43 -3.95
C THR A 150 4.09 -7.28 -2.48
N TYR A 151 3.15 -8.07 -1.97
CA TYR A 151 2.79 -8.07 -0.57
C TYR A 151 4.01 -8.27 0.33
N GLY A 152 4.23 -7.37 1.30
CA GLY A 152 5.38 -7.48 2.18
C GLY A 152 5.56 -6.32 3.14
N GLN A 153 6.53 -6.47 4.05
CA GLN A 153 6.85 -5.47 5.06
C GLN A 153 7.59 -4.26 4.46
N PHE A 154 7.23 -3.06 4.92
CA PHE A 154 7.99 -1.82 4.77
C PHE A 154 8.70 -1.52 6.10
N SER A 155 9.91 -0.94 6.04
CA SER A 155 10.62 -0.51 7.25
C SER A 155 9.92 0.66 7.95
N GLY A 156 9.23 1.52 7.19
CA GLY A 156 8.36 2.57 7.69
C GLY A 156 7.67 3.30 6.54
N VAL A 157 7.00 4.41 6.85
CA VAL A 157 6.25 5.24 5.87
C VAL A 157 6.67 6.71 5.87
N LYS A 158 7.64 7.07 6.73
CA LYS A 158 8.19 8.42 6.84
C LYS A 158 9.72 8.35 6.73
N PRO A 159 10.38 9.27 6.00
CA PRO A 159 9.76 10.35 5.22
C PRO A 159 8.97 9.81 4.01
N GLU A 160 7.98 10.58 3.56
CA GLU A 160 7.06 10.13 2.49
C GLU A 160 7.80 9.88 1.17
N THR A 161 8.80 10.70 0.83
CA THR A 161 9.62 10.56 -0.38
C THR A 161 10.35 9.22 -0.44
N ALA A 162 10.92 8.76 0.67
CA ALA A 162 11.52 7.44 0.75
C ALA A 162 10.49 6.32 0.58
N PHE A 163 9.35 6.42 1.27
CA PHE A 163 8.27 5.46 1.10
C PHE A 163 7.73 5.43 -0.34
N ILE A 164 7.65 6.58 -1.02
CA ILE A 164 7.25 6.68 -2.44
C ILE A 164 8.19 5.86 -3.32
N PHE A 165 9.52 5.90 -3.11
CA PHE A 165 10.45 5.05 -3.86
C PHE A 165 10.26 3.56 -3.57
N LEU A 166 10.04 3.17 -2.31
CA LEU A 166 9.74 1.78 -1.96
C LEU A 166 8.46 1.28 -2.66
N LEU A 167 7.46 2.16 -2.78
CA LEU A 167 6.23 1.82 -3.47
C LEU A 167 6.42 1.82 -5.00
N ALA A 168 7.19 2.74 -5.56
CA ALA A 168 7.52 2.78 -6.98
C ALA A 168 8.26 1.51 -7.42
N ASP A 169 9.22 1.02 -6.62
CA ASP A 169 9.90 -0.27 -6.84
C ASP A 169 8.90 -1.43 -6.90
N ARG A 170 7.90 -1.44 -6.01
CA ARG A 170 6.82 -2.45 -6.05
C ARG A 170 5.92 -2.30 -7.28
N VAL A 171 5.60 -1.08 -7.71
CA VAL A 171 4.88 -0.83 -8.97
C VAL A 171 5.65 -1.42 -10.14
N ILE A 172 6.95 -1.15 -10.24
CA ILE A 172 7.84 -1.66 -11.28
C ILE A 172 7.91 -3.20 -11.24
N LYS A 173 8.22 -3.79 -10.08
CA LYS A 173 8.37 -5.24 -9.91
C LYS A 173 7.07 -6.01 -10.14
N SER A 174 5.93 -5.42 -9.82
CA SER A 174 4.62 -6.05 -10.09
C SER A 174 4.21 -6.00 -11.55
N GLY A 175 4.88 -5.20 -12.40
CA GLY A 175 4.44 -4.94 -13.77
C GLY A 175 3.10 -4.20 -13.84
N SER A 176 2.75 -3.44 -12.80
CA SER A 176 1.48 -2.72 -12.74
C SER A 176 1.53 -1.43 -13.54
N ASN A 177 0.47 -1.13 -14.29
CA ASN A 177 0.35 0.14 -15.02
C ASN A 177 -0.36 1.20 -14.15
N ILE A 178 0.37 1.74 -13.17
CA ILE A 178 -0.18 2.70 -12.19
C ILE A 178 0.57 4.02 -12.34
N SER A 179 -0.12 5.07 -12.79
CA SER A 179 0.43 6.43 -12.83
C SER A 179 0.21 7.19 -11.53
N SER A 180 -0.86 6.89 -10.79
CA SER A 180 -1.16 7.53 -9.52
C SER A 180 -1.86 6.57 -8.56
N ALA A 181 -1.64 6.76 -7.27
CA ALA A 181 -2.32 5.97 -6.25
C ALA A 181 -2.67 6.80 -5.02
N ARG A 182 -3.73 6.40 -4.33
CA ARG A 182 -4.06 6.87 -2.98
C ARG A 182 -3.60 5.84 -1.98
N VAL A 183 -2.75 6.26 -1.05
CA VAL A 183 -2.24 5.41 0.03
C VAL A 183 -2.98 5.75 1.30
N TYR A 184 -3.47 4.72 1.97
CA TYR A 184 -4.05 4.81 3.30
C TYR A 184 -3.27 3.94 4.28
N LEU A 185 -3.00 4.53 5.44
CA LEU A 185 -2.40 3.89 6.59
C LEU A 185 -3.51 3.50 7.55
N MET A 186 -3.61 2.21 7.89
CA MET A 186 -4.75 1.68 8.64
C MET A 186 -4.31 0.88 9.85
N SER A 187 -5.03 1.04 10.97
CA SER A 187 -4.94 0.09 12.08
C SER A 187 -5.79 -1.15 11.79
N ASP A 188 -5.32 -2.32 12.21
CA ASP A 188 -6.11 -3.54 12.13
C ASP A 188 -7.07 -3.65 13.31
N ALA A 189 -8.31 -4.05 13.02
CA ALA A 189 -9.32 -4.33 14.01
C ALA A 189 -8.87 -5.44 14.97
N GLY A 190 -9.06 -5.23 16.27
CA GLY A 190 -8.63 -6.15 17.33
C GLY A 190 -9.46 -6.00 18.60
N GLY A 191 -9.89 -7.12 19.17
CA GLY A 191 -10.78 -7.11 20.34
C GLY A 191 -12.09 -6.36 20.05
N GLN A 192 -12.27 -5.21 20.70
CA GLN A 192 -13.39 -4.29 20.46
C GLN A 192 -13.03 -3.12 19.52
N ASN A 193 -11.75 -2.91 19.21
CA ASN A 193 -11.29 -1.77 18.41
C ASN A 193 -11.53 -2.02 16.92
N PRO A 194 -12.19 -1.11 16.19
CA PRO A 194 -12.38 -1.22 14.75
C PRO A 194 -11.10 -0.89 13.97
N THR A 195 -11.08 -1.26 12.69
CA THR A 195 -10.13 -0.70 11.73
C THR A 195 -10.38 0.80 11.58
N VAL A 196 -9.30 1.59 11.63
CA VAL A 196 -9.32 3.05 11.53
C VAL A 196 -8.26 3.52 10.53
N ILE A 197 -8.60 4.52 9.71
CA ILE A 197 -7.62 5.23 8.89
C ILE A 197 -6.83 6.17 9.79
N LEU A 198 -5.52 5.91 9.89
CA LEU A 198 -4.57 6.72 10.68
C LEU A 198 -4.02 7.90 9.88
N GLY A 199 -3.98 7.76 8.55
CA GLY A 199 -3.53 8.79 7.64
C GLY A 199 -3.64 8.34 6.19
N GLY A 200 -3.39 9.27 5.28
CA GLY A 200 -3.34 8.94 3.86
C GLY A 200 -2.84 10.12 3.04
N PHE A 201 -2.33 9.80 1.85
CA PHE A 201 -1.77 10.75 0.91
C PHE A 201 -1.94 10.21 -0.51
N SER A 202 -1.82 11.10 -1.50
CA SER A 202 -1.86 10.72 -2.91
C SER A 202 -0.46 10.80 -3.49
N ILE A 203 -0.12 9.87 -4.36
CA ILE A 203 1.16 9.78 -5.03
C ILE A 203 0.93 9.83 -6.53
N ASP A 204 1.75 10.62 -7.21
CA ASP A 204 1.93 10.57 -8.66
C ASP A 204 3.27 9.92 -8.96
N PHE A 205 3.24 8.79 -9.65
CA PHE A 205 4.42 8.03 -10.05
C PHE A 205 4.95 8.42 -11.43
N SER A 206 4.27 9.29 -12.18
CA SER A 206 4.56 9.53 -13.60
C SER A 206 6.03 9.87 -13.86
N LYS A 207 6.58 10.87 -13.16
CA LYS A 207 7.99 11.26 -13.30
C LYS A 207 8.98 10.18 -12.82
N LEU A 208 8.60 9.41 -11.80
CA LEU A 208 9.45 8.34 -11.28
C LEU A 208 9.51 7.16 -12.26
N LEU A 209 8.39 6.82 -12.89
CA LEU A 209 8.31 5.71 -13.84
C LEU A 209 8.91 6.04 -15.20
N GLU A 210 8.89 7.31 -15.62
CA GLU A 210 9.67 7.79 -16.77
C GLU A 210 11.17 7.51 -16.61
N LYS A 211 11.67 7.55 -15.37
CA LYS A 211 13.06 7.29 -15.01
C LYS A 211 13.23 6.05 -14.14
N LYS A 212 12.43 5.01 -14.40
CA LYS A 212 12.42 3.76 -13.59
C LYS A 212 13.81 3.12 -13.45
N GLU A 213 14.71 3.33 -14.41
CA GLU A 213 16.08 2.80 -14.42
C GLU A 213 16.93 3.36 -13.26
N LEU A 214 16.55 4.53 -12.74
CA LEU A 214 17.16 5.19 -11.57
C LEU A 214 16.67 4.61 -10.24
N ILE A 215 15.60 3.82 -10.25
CA ILE A 215 15.03 3.17 -9.06
C ILE A 215 15.66 1.79 -8.93
N ASP A 216 16.91 1.76 -8.49
CA ASP A 216 17.71 0.54 -8.34
C ASP A 216 17.84 0.09 -6.87
N ASP A 217 18.49 -1.06 -6.67
CA ASP A 217 18.69 -1.65 -5.34
C ASP A 217 19.44 -0.74 -4.36
N ASP A 218 20.28 0.17 -4.86
CA ASP A 218 21.03 1.11 -4.02
C ASP A 218 20.12 2.25 -3.55
N LEU A 219 19.29 2.83 -4.44
CA LEU A 219 18.26 3.77 -4.02
C LEU A 219 17.26 3.13 -3.05
N ILE A 220 16.83 1.90 -3.34
CA ILE A 220 15.89 1.18 -2.47
C ILE A 220 16.51 0.86 -1.11
N ARG A 221 17.81 0.57 -1.05
CA ARG A 221 18.52 0.43 0.24
C ARG A 221 18.53 1.75 1.03
N LEU A 222 18.80 2.88 0.38
CA LEU A 222 18.75 4.20 1.02
C LEU A 222 17.34 4.52 1.50
N ALA A 223 16.31 4.25 0.68
CA ALA A 223 14.92 4.46 1.06
C ALA A 223 14.50 3.58 2.24
N GLN A 224 14.91 2.31 2.27
CA GLN A 224 14.65 1.41 3.39
C GLN A 224 15.30 1.89 4.69
N ASP A 225 16.53 2.40 4.60
CA ASP A 225 17.25 2.99 5.73
C ASP A 225 16.58 4.29 6.22
N ALA A 226 16.20 5.16 5.29
CA ALA A 226 15.53 6.43 5.58
C ALA A 226 14.19 6.23 6.31
N THR A 227 13.45 5.17 5.99
CA THR A 227 12.18 4.87 6.67
C THR A 227 12.33 4.01 7.93
N ASN A 228 13.55 3.61 8.29
CA ASN A 228 13.82 2.84 9.50
C ASN A 228 14.14 3.79 10.67
N ASP A 229 13.19 4.01 11.57
CA ASP A 229 13.34 4.87 12.74
C ASP A 229 14.41 4.40 13.75
N GLN A 230 14.85 3.14 13.63
CA GLN A 230 15.89 2.55 14.47
C GLN A 230 17.30 2.64 13.86
N SER A 231 17.43 3.07 12.60
CA SER A 231 18.74 3.14 11.96
C SER A 231 19.49 4.42 12.36
N PRO A 232 20.79 4.32 12.74
CA PRO A 232 21.60 5.50 13.07
C PRO A 232 21.90 6.40 11.87
N THR A 233 21.69 5.91 10.64
CA THR A 233 21.94 6.66 9.40
C THR A 233 20.67 7.13 8.71
N ASN A 234 19.49 6.91 9.31
CA ASN A 234 18.21 7.24 8.69
C ASN A 234 18.09 8.72 8.29
N ASP A 235 18.54 9.66 9.12
CA ASP A 235 18.50 11.09 8.83
C ASP A 235 19.36 11.46 7.62
N PHE A 236 20.53 10.82 7.47
CA PHE A 236 21.37 11.01 6.30
C PHE A 236 20.69 10.46 5.05
N SER A 237 20.21 9.20 5.12
CA SER A 237 19.49 8.55 4.03
C SER A 237 18.24 9.32 3.62
N ALA A 238 17.49 9.87 4.57
CA ALA A 238 16.32 10.70 4.34
C ALA A 238 16.67 11.94 3.51
N ARG A 239 17.76 12.65 3.87
CA ARG A 239 18.23 13.82 3.11
C ARG A 239 18.67 13.45 1.69
N ILE A 240 19.38 12.33 1.54
CA ILE A 240 19.82 11.86 0.22
C ILE A 240 18.60 11.50 -0.65
N VAL A 241 17.67 10.70 -0.11
CA VAL A 241 16.49 10.26 -0.85
C VAL A 241 15.56 11.42 -1.21
N GLU A 242 15.41 12.41 -0.32
CA GLU A 242 14.71 13.66 -0.63
C GLU A 242 15.35 14.38 -1.81
N LEU A 243 16.68 14.56 -1.79
CA LEU A 243 17.39 15.20 -2.90
C LEU A 243 17.26 14.40 -4.20
N VAL A 244 17.32 13.06 -4.15
CA VAL A 244 17.09 12.22 -5.34
C VAL A 244 15.68 12.43 -5.88
N TYR A 245 14.67 12.50 -5.01
CA TYR A 245 13.29 12.80 -5.40
C TYR A 245 13.19 14.18 -6.07
N GLU A 246 13.81 15.21 -5.51
CA GLU A 246 13.85 16.56 -6.07
C GLU A 246 14.60 16.62 -7.42
N VAL A 247 15.70 15.88 -7.57
CA VAL A 247 16.48 15.82 -8.82
C VAL A 247 15.70 15.08 -9.91
N ILE A 248 15.11 13.93 -9.61
CA ILE A 248 14.25 13.20 -10.56
C ILE A 248 13.05 14.07 -10.96
N GLY A 249 12.48 14.79 -9.98
CA GLY A 249 11.38 15.73 -10.18
C GLY A 249 11.75 16.99 -10.99
N GLY A 250 13.03 17.28 -11.17
CA GLY A 250 13.54 18.49 -11.84
C GLY A 250 13.53 19.76 -10.98
N ALA A 251 13.34 19.62 -9.67
CA ALA A 251 13.34 20.73 -8.72
C ALA A 251 14.75 21.12 -8.25
N LYS A 252 15.71 20.19 -8.31
CA LYS A 252 17.13 20.44 -7.97
C LYS A 252 18.09 19.87 -8.99
N ARG A 253 19.32 20.36 -8.93
CA ARG A 253 20.41 19.93 -9.81
C ARG A 253 21.13 18.74 -9.21
N VAL A 254 21.67 17.88 -10.06
CA VAL A 254 22.37 16.65 -9.64
C VAL A 254 23.65 16.96 -8.85
N GLU A 255 24.29 18.10 -9.09
CA GLU A 255 25.49 18.54 -8.37
C GLU A 255 25.24 18.76 -6.89
N ASP A 256 24.02 19.19 -6.51
CA ASP A 256 23.66 19.40 -5.11
C ASP A 256 23.59 18.05 -4.37
N LEU A 257 23.11 16.99 -5.05
CA LEU A 257 23.13 15.61 -4.55
C LEU A 257 24.56 15.09 -4.42
N VAL A 258 25.39 15.25 -5.46
CA VAL A 258 26.78 14.80 -5.47
C VAL A 258 27.58 15.47 -4.37
N TYR A 259 27.40 16.76 -4.17
CA TYR A 259 28.06 17.50 -3.08
C TYR A 259 27.71 16.90 -1.70
N LEU A 260 26.43 16.63 -1.44
CA LEU A 260 26.02 16.08 -0.14
C LEU A 260 26.47 14.62 0.05
N ALA A 261 26.28 13.78 -0.98
CA ALA A 261 26.61 12.36 -0.93
C ALA A 261 28.12 12.13 -0.76
N ASN A 262 28.95 12.98 -1.36
CA ASN A 262 30.40 12.84 -1.30
C ASN A 262 31.01 13.32 0.01
N ARG A 263 30.33 14.18 0.77
CA ARG A 263 30.89 14.86 1.94
C ARG A 263 31.56 13.92 2.95
N TYR A 264 30.95 12.77 3.24
CA TYR A 264 31.49 11.82 4.23
C TYR A 264 32.60 10.94 3.65
N VAL A 265 32.47 10.48 2.41
CA VAL A 265 33.47 9.61 1.77
C VAL A 265 34.75 10.40 1.42
N SER A 266 34.60 11.65 0.97
CA SER A 266 35.72 12.54 0.63
C SER A 266 36.53 13.00 1.84
N MET A 267 36.05 12.80 3.07
CA MET A 267 36.85 13.05 4.28
C MET A 267 37.77 11.87 4.62
N GLU A 268 37.56 10.70 4.04
CA GLU A 268 38.22 9.42 4.39
C GLU A 268 39.07 8.84 3.23
N ILE A 269 39.64 9.72 2.39
CA ILE A 269 40.29 9.41 1.10
C ILE A 269 41.39 8.33 1.21
N THR A 270 42.04 8.19 2.36
CA THR A 270 43.17 7.26 2.54
C THR A 270 42.75 5.82 2.84
N ASN A 271 41.50 5.54 3.22
CA ASN A 271 41.05 4.17 3.54
C ASN A 271 39.58 3.89 3.16
N ALA A 272 39.18 4.34 1.97
CA ALA A 272 37.80 4.26 1.48
C ALA A 272 37.21 2.83 1.51
N LYS A 273 38.01 1.80 1.24
CA LYS A 273 37.53 0.39 1.24
C LYS A 273 37.13 -0.08 2.63
N GLU A 274 37.94 0.22 3.63
CA GLU A 274 37.65 -0.12 5.03
C GLU A 274 36.52 0.75 5.58
N PHE A 275 36.50 2.03 5.21
CA PHE A 275 35.38 2.92 5.52
C PHE A 275 34.06 2.36 4.98
N CYS A 276 33.98 2.01 3.69
CA CYS A 276 32.75 1.48 3.10
C CYS A 276 32.28 0.15 3.68
N LYS A 277 33.19 -0.66 4.23
CA LYS A 277 32.84 -1.89 4.96
C LYS A 277 32.06 -1.57 6.23
N ASN A 278 32.46 -0.51 6.94
CA ASN A 278 31.86 -0.11 8.21
C ASN A 278 30.73 0.91 8.03
N ASN A 279 30.68 1.62 6.90
CA ASN A 279 29.82 2.77 6.61
C ASN A 279 29.07 2.59 5.28
N ARG A 280 28.43 1.42 5.12
CA ARG A 280 27.83 0.99 3.84
C ARG A 280 26.84 2.00 3.26
N ILE A 281 26.00 2.62 4.09
CA ILE A 281 24.98 3.59 3.65
C ILE A 281 25.60 4.82 2.98
N TYR A 282 26.65 5.39 3.59
CA TYR A 282 27.35 6.54 3.02
C TYR A 282 27.98 6.21 1.66
N CYS A 283 28.58 5.01 1.53
CA CYS A 283 29.14 4.59 0.26
C CYS A 283 28.06 4.26 -0.78
N THR A 284 26.92 3.69 -0.39
CA THR A 284 25.77 3.51 -1.28
C THR A 284 25.29 4.86 -1.83
N ALA A 285 25.14 5.88 -0.97
CA ALA A 285 24.79 7.23 -1.42
C ALA A 285 25.83 7.82 -2.38
N TYR A 286 27.12 7.68 -2.06
CA TYR A 286 28.22 8.12 -2.92
C TYR A 286 28.12 7.49 -4.32
N TYR A 287 28.15 6.16 -4.42
CA TYR A 287 28.14 5.49 -5.72
C TYR A 287 26.86 5.75 -6.52
N TYR A 288 25.71 5.78 -5.83
CA TYR A 288 24.44 6.13 -6.46
C TYR A 288 24.46 7.55 -7.04
N SER A 289 25.00 8.53 -6.31
CA SER A 289 25.10 9.93 -6.80
C SER A 289 25.99 10.05 -8.04
N GLN A 290 27.09 9.29 -8.11
CA GLN A 290 27.98 9.28 -9.27
C GLN A 290 27.31 8.65 -10.49
N LYS A 291 26.55 7.56 -10.28
CA LYS A 291 25.71 6.96 -11.33
C LYS A 291 24.69 7.98 -11.85
N LEU A 292 23.96 8.63 -10.95
CA LEU A 292 22.93 9.60 -11.32
C LEU A 292 23.50 10.80 -12.08
N LEU A 293 24.69 11.27 -11.70
CA LEU A 293 25.42 12.31 -12.45
C LEU A 293 25.75 11.85 -13.87
N SER A 294 26.16 10.59 -14.07
CA SER A 294 26.48 10.09 -15.41
C SER A 294 25.27 9.91 -16.32
N GLU A 295 24.09 9.65 -15.74
CA GLU A 295 22.86 9.39 -16.50
C GLU A 295 22.03 10.66 -16.77
N ILE A 296 22.11 11.66 -15.88
CA ILE A 296 21.35 12.92 -16.00
C ILE A 296 22.25 14.09 -16.42
N GLY A 297 23.53 14.05 -16.06
CA GLY A 297 24.45 15.18 -16.20
C GLY A 297 25.19 15.21 -17.53
N TRP A 298 24.50 15.26 -18.67
CA TRP A 298 24.95 15.81 -19.96
C TRP A 298 23.74 16.22 -20.81
#